data_AF-A0A2N9NUM3-F1
#
_entry.id   AF-A0A2N9NUM3-F1
#
_cell.length_a   1.000
_cell.length_b   1.000
_cell.length_c   1.000
_cell.angle_alpha   90.00
_cell.angle_beta   90.00
_cell.angle_gamma   90.00
#
_symmetry.space_group_name_H-M   'P 1'
#
loop_
_entity.id
_entity.type
_entity.pdbx_description
1 polymer ?
#
loop_
_entity_poly.entity_id
_entity_poly.type
_entity_poly.pdbx_seq_one_letter_code
_entity_poly.pdbx_strand_id
1 'polypeptide(L)'
;MLLLLRNRVWCLGKAGCMGQKCSWCLEHCCSVLRAYLNKGHDLFSHHRGEWFLQLHDECDDPRFQSEETEIDNSLPELLGLRSGLRELFRSLRPLDREILDLRIKEFKEREIASELGISRPSVKQHRREIARKAKELGFGASLR
;
A
#
# COMPACT_ATOMS: atom_id res chain seq x y z
N MET A 1 -20.73 -3.51 15.26
CA MET A 1 -19.83 -2.48 14.66
C MET A 1 -18.92 -3.02 13.54
N LEU A 2 -18.89 -4.33 13.27
CA LEU A 2 -18.30 -4.90 12.04
C LEU A 2 -19.13 -4.63 10.77
N LEU A 3 -20.38 -4.16 10.92
CA LEU A 3 -21.25 -3.79 9.80
C LEU A 3 -20.85 -2.49 9.08
N LEU A 4 -20.05 -1.62 9.71
CA LEU A 4 -19.53 -0.42 9.05
C LEU A 4 -18.24 -0.69 8.24
N LEU A 5 -17.51 -1.75 8.58
CA LEU A 5 -16.36 -2.23 7.79
C LEU A 5 -16.80 -3.21 6.70
N ARG A 6 -17.83 -4.04 6.94
CA ARG A 6 -18.41 -4.93 5.91
C ARG A 6 -19.08 -4.19 4.73
N ASN A 7 -19.57 -2.96 4.93
CA ASN A 7 -20.28 -2.22 3.87
C ASN A 7 -19.46 -1.16 3.12
N ARG A 8 -18.16 -0.97 3.42
CA ARG A 8 -17.37 0.12 2.79
C ARG A 8 -16.12 -0.32 2.02
N VAL A 9 -15.71 -1.58 2.12
CA VAL A 9 -14.79 -2.19 1.13
C VAL A 9 -15.47 -2.34 -0.25
N TRP A 10 -16.80 -2.16 -0.31
CA TRP A 10 -17.58 -2.06 -1.55
C TRP A 10 -17.22 -0.83 -2.43
N CYS A 11 -16.37 0.10 -2.01
CA CYS A 11 -15.92 1.18 -2.91
C CYS A 11 -14.83 0.76 -3.90
N LEU A 12 -14.18 -0.40 -3.73
CA LEU A 12 -13.14 -0.89 -4.65
C LEU A 12 -13.64 -1.99 -5.61
N GLY A 13 -14.71 -2.70 -5.25
CA GLY A 13 -15.10 -3.94 -5.94
C GLY A 13 -16.17 -3.85 -7.03
N LYS A 14 -16.98 -2.78 -7.10
CA LYS A 14 -18.03 -2.66 -8.13
C LYS A 14 -18.07 -1.28 -8.76
N ALA A 15 -17.64 -1.26 -10.02
CA ALA A 15 -18.16 -0.47 -11.13
C ALA A 15 -18.64 0.97 -10.85
N GLY A 16 -17.90 1.95 -11.40
CA GLY A 16 -18.53 3.18 -11.90
C GLY A 16 -18.20 4.51 -11.21
N CYS A 17 -17.20 4.59 -10.32
CA CYS A 17 -16.74 5.89 -9.84
C CYS A 17 -15.77 6.55 -10.85
N MET A 18 -16.27 6.90 -12.04
CA MET A 18 -15.51 7.70 -13.01
C MET A 18 -15.30 9.12 -12.46
N GLY A 19 -14.08 9.40 -11.98
CA GLY A 19 -13.61 10.76 -11.69
C GLY A 19 -13.07 11.01 -10.28
N GLN A 20 -13.25 10.08 -9.33
CA GLN A 20 -12.70 10.23 -7.99
C GLN A 20 -11.35 9.51 -7.87
N LYS A 21 -10.30 10.27 -7.54
CA LYS A 21 -8.95 9.74 -7.33
C LYS A 21 -8.91 8.90 -6.05
N CYS A 22 -8.11 7.82 -6.03
CA CYS A 22 -7.90 7.00 -4.83
C CYS A 22 -7.52 7.82 -3.58
N SER A 23 -6.89 8.98 -3.76
CA SER A 23 -6.58 9.94 -2.70
C SER A 23 -7.82 10.39 -1.92
N TRP A 24 -8.96 10.61 -2.58
CA TRP A 24 -10.19 11.07 -1.94
C TRP A 24 -10.77 10.00 -0.99
N CYS A 25 -10.77 8.74 -1.42
CA CYS A 25 -11.25 7.63 -0.60
C CYS A 25 -10.38 7.46 0.66
N LEU A 26 -9.06 7.54 0.51
CA LEU A 26 -8.13 7.43 1.64
C LEU A 26 -8.25 8.63 2.59
N GLU A 27 -8.37 9.85 2.07
CA GLU A 27 -8.59 11.05 2.89
C GLU A 27 -9.89 10.97 3.68
N HIS A 28 -10.97 10.50 3.06
CA HIS A 28 -12.24 10.28 3.74
C HIS A 28 -12.13 9.23 4.85
N CYS A 29 -11.50 8.08 4.56
CA CYS A 29 -11.27 7.03 5.56
C CYS A 29 -10.44 7.52 6.74
N CYS A 30 -9.35 8.25 6.48
CA CYS A 30 -8.52 8.87 7.51
C CYS A 30 -9.31 9.87 8.37
N SER A 31 -10.15 10.70 7.76
CA SER A 31 -11.00 11.67 8.48
C SER A 31 -12.01 10.97 9.39
N VAL A 32 -12.67 9.93 8.89
CA VAL A 32 -13.62 9.12 9.69
C VAL A 32 -12.93 8.44 10.86
N LEU A 33 -11.76 7.84 10.64
CA LEU A 33 -10.98 7.20 11.70
C LEU A 33 -10.52 8.22 12.76
N ARG A 34 -10.04 9.40 12.35
CA ARG A 34 -9.68 10.46 13.29
C ARG A 34 -10.88 10.97 14.09
N ALA A 35 -12.02 11.19 13.44
CA ALA A 35 -13.25 11.61 14.11
C ALA A 35 -13.73 10.55 15.12
N TYR A 36 -13.51 9.27 14.83
CA TYR A 36 -13.80 8.18 15.75
C TYR A 36 -12.85 8.18 16.96
N LEU A 37 -11.55 8.29 16.73
CA LEU A 37 -10.53 8.34 17.79
C LEU A 37 -10.70 9.58 18.68
N ASN A 38 -10.98 10.75 18.09
CA ASN A 38 -11.17 12.00 18.81
C ASN A 38 -12.37 12.00 19.76
N LYS A 39 -13.32 11.06 19.59
CA LYS A 39 -14.43 10.85 20.52
C LYS A 39 -14.02 10.06 21.77
N GLY A 40 -12.74 9.79 21.96
CA GLY A 40 -12.22 9.02 23.10
C GLY A 40 -12.39 7.51 22.94
N HIS A 41 -12.71 7.04 21.73
CA HIS A 41 -12.71 5.62 21.43
C HIS A 41 -11.27 5.16 21.23
N ASP A 42 -10.70 4.51 22.24
CA ASP A 42 -9.44 3.80 22.08
C ASP A 42 -9.68 2.49 21.29
N LEU A 43 -8.85 2.27 20.27
CA LEU A 43 -8.84 1.02 19.49
C LEU A 43 -8.51 -0.19 20.37
N PHE A 44 -7.81 0.04 21.48
CA PHE A 44 -7.30 -0.97 22.39
C PHE A 44 -7.90 -0.90 23.80
N SER A 45 -9.01 -0.17 23.98
CA SER A 45 -9.68 -0.06 25.27
C SER A 45 -9.97 -1.44 25.85
N HIS A 46 -9.29 -1.75 26.96
CA HIS A 46 -9.44 -3.01 27.70
C HIS A 46 -10.87 -3.25 28.22
N HIS A 47 -11.74 -2.24 28.20
CA HIS A 47 -13.16 -2.39 28.54
C HIS A 47 -14.00 -3.09 27.47
N ARG A 48 -13.40 -3.53 26.35
CA ARG A 48 -14.07 -4.49 25.46
C ARG A 48 -14.06 -5.93 25.98
N GLY A 49 -13.63 -6.21 27.21
CA GLY A 49 -13.82 -7.53 27.84
C GLY A 49 -15.28 -8.02 27.83
N GLU A 50 -16.26 -7.11 27.85
CA GLU A 50 -17.70 -7.44 27.71
C GLU A 50 -18.21 -7.50 26.26
N TRP A 51 -17.45 -6.96 25.30
CA TRP A 51 -17.77 -7.01 23.87
C TRP A 51 -16.84 -7.91 23.06
N PHE A 52 -15.88 -8.57 23.72
CA PHE A 52 -15.60 -9.95 23.42
C PHE A 52 -16.93 -10.67 23.62
N LEU A 53 -17.73 -10.73 22.55
CA LEU A 53 -18.52 -11.93 22.31
C LEU A 53 -17.60 -13.05 22.76
N GLN A 54 -17.99 -13.82 23.79
CA GLN A 54 -17.57 -15.20 23.84
C GLN A 54 -17.76 -15.65 22.40
N LEU A 55 -16.66 -15.84 21.67
CA LEU A 55 -16.70 -16.60 20.44
C LEU A 55 -17.24 -17.91 20.95
N HIS A 56 -18.55 -18.05 20.78
CA HIS A 56 -19.30 -19.19 21.23
C HIS A 56 -18.53 -20.37 20.67
N ASP A 57 -18.15 -21.31 21.52
CA ASP A 57 -17.39 -22.51 21.16
C ASP A 57 -18.25 -23.47 20.28
N GLU A 58 -19.21 -22.90 19.54
CA GLU A 58 -20.04 -23.52 18.52
C GLU A 58 -19.55 -23.03 17.15
N CYS A 59 -18.54 -23.70 16.62
CA CYS A 59 -18.40 -23.86 15.17
C CYS A 59 -17.93 -25.27 14.82
N ASP A 60 -18.64 -26.26 15.37
CA ASP A 60 -18.82 -27.57 14.72
C ASP A 60 -20.12 -27.56 13.88
N ASP A 61 -20.45 -26.44 13.21
CA ASP A 61 -21.46 -26.48 12.15
C ASP A 61 -20.75 -26.87 10.84
N PRO A 62 -20.92 -28.11 10.33
CA PRO A 62 -20.28 -28.54 9.07
C PRO A 62 -20.79 -27.75 7.85
N ARG A 63 -21.80 -26.88 7.99
CA ARG A 63 -22.28 -25.99 6.94
C ARG A 63 -21.66 -24.59 7.02
N PHE A 64 -21.08 -24.21 8.14
CA PHE A 64 -20.21 -23.03 8.25
C PHE A 64 -18.81 -23.44 7.80
N GLN A 65 -18.71 -23.88 6.55
CA GLN A 65 -17.48 -23.63 5.82
C GLN A 65 -17.37 -22.11 5.80
N SER A 66 -16.55 -21.59 6.70
CA SER A 66 -15.93 -20.30 6.51
C SER A 66 -15.62 -20.22 5.02
N GLU A 67 -16.30 -19.34 4.30
CA GLU A 67 -15.63 -18.61 3.24
C GLU A 67 -14.48 -17.89 3.97
N GLU A 68 -13.44 -18.66 4.33
CA GLU A 68 -12.05 -18.22 4.25
C GLU A 68 -11.95 -17.72 2.84
N THR A 69 -12.40 -16.48 2.70
CA THR A 69 -12.11 -15.58 1.62
C THR A 69 -10.66 -15.85 1.35
N GLU A 70 -10.44 -16.52 0.23
CA GLU A 70 -9.13 -16.90 -0.29
C GLU A 70 -8.20 -15.79 0.14
N ILE A 71 -7.32 -16.08 1.10
CA ILE A 71 -6.25 -15.16 1.45
C ILE A 71 -5.51 -15.05 0.14
N ASP A 72 -5.89 -13.99 -0.58
CA ASP A 72 -5.65 -13.81 -1.98
C ASP A 72 -4.16 -14.05 -2.20
N ASN A 73 -3.81 -14.83 -3.22
CA ASN A 73 -2.43 -15.24 -3.50
C ASN A 73 -1.48 -14.04 -3.67
N SER A 74 -2.02 -12.82 -3.63
CA SER A 74 -1.36 -11.52 -3.51
C SER A 74 -0.59 -11.29 -2.20
N LEU A 75 -0.86 -11.98 -1.09
CA LEU A 75 -0.14 -11.75 0.18
C LEU A 75 1.34 -12.20 0.13
N PRO A 76 1.66 -13.43 -0.33
CA PRO A 76 3.03 -13.83 -0.62
C PRO A 76 3.71 -12.93 -1.67
N GLU A 77 2.97 -12.48 -2.68
CA GLU A 77 3.48 -11.57 -3.72
C GLU A 77 3.86 -10.20 -3.14
N LEU A 78 3.02 -9.62 -2.28
CA LEU A 78 3.30 -8.36 -1.57
C LEU A 78 4.51 -8.47 -0.63
N LEU A 79 4.66 -9.60 0.06
CA LEU A 79 5.83 -9.88 0.90
C LEU A 79 7.11 -10.04 0.05
N GLY A 80 7.02 -10.68 -1.11
CA GLY A 80 8.09 -10.79 -2.10
C GLY A 80 8.49 -9.44 -2.71
N LEU A 81 7.51 -8.59 -3.02
CA LEU A 81 7.76 -7.23 -3.48
C LEU A 81 8.50 -6.41 -2.41
N ARG A 82 8.11 -6.53 -1.13
CA ARG A 82 8.76 -5.80 -0.03
C ARG A 82 10.22 -6.23 0.17
N SER A 83 10.52 -7.53 0.07
CA SER A 83 11.89 -8.03 0.21
C SER A 83 12.75 -7.63 -0.98
N GLY A 84 12.25 -7.76 -2.21
CA GLY A 84 13.00 -7.33 -3.39
C GLY A 84 13.20 -5.81 -3.46
N LEU A 85 12.25 -4.99 -2.96
CA LEU A 85 12.43 -3.55 -2.90
C LEU A 85 13.58 -3.18 -1.96
N ARG A 86 13.67 -3.84 -0.80
CA ARG A 86 14.81 -3.66 0.11
C ARG A 86 16.13 -4.01 -0.57
N GLU A 87 16.17 -5.11 -1.32
CA GLU A 87 17.38 -5.53 -2.05
C GLU A 87 17.75 -4.53 -3.15
N LEU A 88 16.76 -4.02 -3.89
CA LEU A 88 16.95 -2.95 -4.86
C LEU A 88 17.56 -1.73 -4.19
N PHE A 89 16.95 -1.22 -3.12
CA PHE A 89 17.48 -0.06 -2.39
C PHE A 89 18.92 -0.30 -1.92
N ARG A 90 19.26 -1.49 -1.38
CA ARG A 90 20.64 -1.82 -0.97
C ARG A 90 21.62 -1.76 -2.13
N SER A 91 21.22 -2.21 -3.32
CA SER A 91 22.06 -2.23 -4.53
C SER A 91 22.24 -0.86 -5.19
N LEU A 92 21.38 0.12 -4.89
CA LEU A 92 21.45 1.47 -5.47
C LEU A 92 22.53 2.32 -4.79
N ARG A 93 23.25 3.11 -5.61
CA ARG A 93 24.19 4.13 -5.10
C ARG A 93 23.40 5.26 -4.42
N PRO A 94 24.03 6.05 -3.53
CA PRO A 94 23.35 7.17 -2.85
C PRO A 94 22.64 8.12 -3.82
N LEU A 95 23.31 8.52 -4.91
CA LEU A 95 22.71 9.39 -5.93
C LEU A 95 21.51 8.74 -6.64
N ASP A 96 21.57 7.44 -6.92
CA ASP A 96 20.45 6.73 -7.56
C ASP A 96 19.22 6.68 -6.62
N ARG A 97 19.45 6.60 -5.30
CA ARG A 97 18.37 6.65 -4.30
C ARG A 97 17.74 8.03 -4.24
N GLU A 98 18.54 9.10 -4.22
CA GLU A 98 18.03 10.47 -4.24
C GLU A 98 17.19 10.74 -5.50
N ILE A 99 17.65 10.28 -6.67
CA ILE A 99 16.87 10.38 -7.92
C ILE A 99 15.54 9.61 -7.80
N LEU A 100 15.54 8.43 -7.18
CA LEU A 100 14.33 7.64 -6.96
C LEU A 100 13.36 8.34 -6.00
N ASP A 101 13.87 8.90 -4.90
CA ASP A 101 13.07 9.60 -3.88
C ASP A 101 12.43 10.86 -4.47
N LEU A 102 13.18 11.65 -5.24
CA LEU A 102 12.63 12.80 -5.96
C LEU A 102 11.57 12.36 -6.99
N ARG A 103 11.75 11.18 -7.61
CA ARG A 103 10.76 10.65 -8.53
C ARG A 103 9.48 10.19 -7.83
N ILE A 104 9.56 9.63 -6.63
CA ILE A 104 8.41 9.27 -5.78
C ILE A 104 7.64 10.54 -5.38
N LYS A 105 8.34 11.67 -5.19
CA LYS A 105 7.75 12.99 -4.98
C LYS A 105 7.21 13.65 -6.27
N GLU A 106 7.12 12.90 -7.36
CA GLU A 106 6.63 13.33 -8.67
C GLU A 106 7.48 14.40 -9.40
N PHE A 107 8.73 14.62 -9.00
CA PHE A 107 9.60 15.57 -9.69
C PHE A 107 9.86 15.12 -11.14
N LYS A 108 9.91 16.09 -12.05
CA LYS A 108 10.28 15.92 -13.46
C LYS A 108 11.80 15.87 -13.60
N GLU A 109 12.30 15.26 -14.67
CA GLU A 109 13.75 15.13 -14.91
C GLU A 109 14.50 16.46 -14.92
N ARG A 110 13.85 17.56 -15.34
CA ARG A 110 14.43 18.91 -15.30
C ARG A 110 14.61 19.41 -13.87
N GLU A 111 13.62 19.16 -13.02
CA GLU A 111 13.61 19.58 -11.61
C GLU A 111 14.62 18.75 -10.83
N ILE A 112 14.66 17.43 -11.06
CA ILE A 112 15.67 16.53 -10.47
C ILE A 112 17.09 16.96 -10.85
N ALA A 113 17.33 17.30 -12.12
CA ALA A 113 18.63 17.79 -12.58
C ALA A 113 19.04 19.09 -11.87
N SER A 114 18.09 20.00 -11.70
CA SER A 114 18.31 21.27 -10.99
C SER A 114 18.59 21.06 -9.50
N GLU A 115 17.83 20.18 -8.86
CA GLU A 115 17.94 19.90 -7.42
C GLU A 115 19.27 19.22 -7.06
N LEU A 116 19.70 18.26 -7.89
CA LEU A 116 20.92 17.48 -7.66
C LEU A 116 22.17 18.10 -8.28
N GLY A 117 22.04 19.24 -8.99
CA GLY A 117 23.16 19.90 -9.66
C GLY A 117 23.81 19.07 -10.78
N ILE A 118 23.09 18.14 -11.39
CA ILE A 118 23.59 17.25 -12.45
C ILE A 118 22.89 17.49 -13.78
N SER A 119 23.50 17.03 -14.87
CA SER A 119 22.92 17.18 -16.21
C SER A 119 21.65 16.32 -16.38
N ARG A 120 20.67 16.80 -17.17
CA ARG A 120 19.48 16.00 -17.53
C ARG A 120 19.82 14.65 -18.19
N PRO A 121 20.80 14.57 -19.12
CA PRO A 121 21.27 13.28 -19.64
C PRO A 121 21.75 12.32 -18.55
N SER A 122 22.48 12.84 -17.54
CA SER A 122 22.92 12.03 -16.38
C SER A 122 21.73 11.47 -15.61
N VAL A 123 20.72 12.29 -15.29
CA VAL A 123 19.47 11.80 -14.64
C VAL A 123 18.84 10.67 -15.44
N LYS A 124 18.74 10.82 -16.77
CA LYS A 124 18.18 9.79 -17.65
C LYS A 124 18.99 8.50 -17.63
N GLN A 125 20.32 8.60 -17.60
CA GLN A 125 21.22 7.44 -17.48
C GLN A 125 21.02 6.73 -16.14
N HIS A 126 21.04 7.46 -15.03
CA HIS A 126 20.80 6.91 -13.69
C HIS A 126 19.45 6.18 -13.61
N ARG A 127 18.38 6.77 -14.15
CA ARG A 127 17.06 6.12 -14.23
C ARG A 127 17.08 4.81 -15.00
N ARG A 128 17.83 4.72 -16.10
CA ARG A 128 17.99 3.48 -16.87
C ARG A 128 18.76 2.42 -16.08
N GLU A 129 19.80 2.82 -15.36
CA GLU A 129 20.57 1.91 -14.50
C GLU A 129 19.72 1.37 -13.34
N ILE A 130 18.90 2.22 -12.71
CA ILE A 130 17.92 1.81 -11.69
C ILE A 130 16.93 0.81 -12.28
N ALA A 131 16.34 1.11 -13.44
CA ALA A 131 15.38 0.22 -14.11
C ALA A 131 16.01 -1.13 -14.49
N ARG A 132 17.27 -1.14 -14.92
CA ARG A 132 18.02 -2.36 -15.21
C ARG A 132 18.17 -3.22 -13.95
N LYS A 133 18.61 -2.63 -12.83
CA LYS A 133 18.74 -3.34 -11.54
C LYS A 133 17.40 -3.87 -11.04
N ALA A 134 16.34 -3.08 -11.17
CA ALA A 134 14.99 -3.51 -10.81
C ALA A 134 14.56 -4.73 -11.65
N LYS A 135 14.86 -4.72 -12.96
CA LYS A 135 14.57 -5.86 -13.85
C LYS A 135 15.38 -7.11 -13.48
N GLU A 136 16.65 -6.96 -13.13
CA GLU A 136 17.51 -8.06 -12.65
C GLU A 136 16.95 -8.71 -11.37
N LEU A 137 16.29 -7.92 -10.53
CA LEU A 137 15.61 -8.38 -9.31
C LEU A 137 14.16 -8.86 -9.52
N GLY A 138 13.67 -8.91 -10.77
CA GLY A 138 12.34 -9.42 -11.10
C GLY A 138 11.20 -8.40 -11.07
N PHE A 139 11.46 -7.11 -10.85
CA PHE A 139 10.43 -6.05 -10.84
C PHE A 139 9.89 -5.65 -12.23
N GLY A 140 10.32 -6.33 -13.30
CA GLY A 140 10.14 -5.89 -14.69
C GLY A 140 8.99 -6.52 -15.47
N ALA A 141 8.15 -7.37 -14.86
CA ALA A 141 7.11 -8.09 -15.59
C ALA A 141 5.83 -7.26 -15.88
N SER A 142 5.63 -6.09 -15.26
CA SER A 142 4.34 -5.38 -15.32
C SER A 142 4.46 -3.84 -15.41
N LEU A 143 5.30 -3.34 -16.31
CA LEU A 143 5.30 -1.93 -16.70
C LEU A 143 5.41 -1.84 -18.24
N ARG A 144 4.30 -2.17 -18.91
CA ARG A 144 4.04 -1.79 -20.31
C ARG A 144 2.95 -0.74 -20.34
#